data_AF-A0A0S4QI50-F1
#
_entry.id   AF-A0A0S4QI50-F1
#
_cell.length_a   1.000
_cell.length_b   1.000
_cell.length_c   1.000
_cell.angle_alpha   90.00
_cell.angle_beta   90.00
_cell.angle_gamma   90.00
#
_symmetry.space_group_name_H-M   'P 1'
#
loop_
_entity.id
_entity.type
_entity.pdbx_description
1 polymer ?
#
loop_
_entity_poly.entity_id
_entity_poly.type
_entity_poly.pdbx_seq_one_letter_code
_entity_poly.pdbx_strand_id
1 'polypeptide(L)'
;MRTRPASDTSTSASKAPASAPKAPASASEAPASEAPASEAPVPVPVPDPPDAAWAQAVASCRGIVDAEVRPLRDRYRRRASRHQLFYRLSGLATLLLAVSLPLLAGLRFDHRDVALSVVGVCVAVLTGLREFYRWDEVGSRLRRTENALSDALLRWELAVSDGVPAADPEQGPRACYTATEELLTTVRAIRDAQAAA
;
A
#
# COMPACT_ATOMS: atom_id res chain seq x y z
N MET A 1 46.54 -11.56 -2.34
CA MET A 1 46.63 -10.95 -3.68
C MET A 1 46.01 -11.89 -4.70
N ARG A 2 44.78 -11.61 -5.15
CA ARG A 2 44.13 -12.32 -6.27
C ARG A 2 43.57 -11.27 -7.22
N THR A 3 44.18 -11.18 -8.39
CA THR A 3 43.81 -10.33 -9.52
C THR A 3 42.56 -10.91 -10.20
N ARG A 4 41.54 -10.07 -10.40
CA ARG A 4 40.33 -10.42 -11.17
C ARG A 4 40.35 -9.58 -12.45
N PRO A 5 40.17 -10.17 -13.64
CA PRO A 5 40.36 -9.47 -14.90
C PRO A 5 39.15 -8.61 -15.28
N ALA A 6 39.46 -7.53 -15.99
CA ALA A 6 38.54 -6.75 -16.80
C ALA A 6 38.05 -7.58 -18.00
N SER A 7 36.84 -7.28 -18.49
CA SER A 7 36.60 -6.83 -19.86
C SER A 7 35.11 -6.92 -20.26
N ASP A 8 34.76 -5.98 -21.13
CA ASP A 8 33.68 -6.00 -22.14
C ASP A 8 32.33 -5.35 -21.83
N THR A 9 32.39 -4.03 -22.03
CA THR A 9 31.49 -3.21 -22.85
C THR A 9 30.67 -3.92 -23.95
N SER A 10 29.46 -3.39 -24.11
CA SER A 10 28.72 -3.17 -25.37
C SER A 10 27.48 -4.04 -25.57
N THR A 11 26.31 -3.44 -25.35
CA THR A 11 25.09 -3.73 -26.13
C THR A 11 24.31 -2.43 -26.24
N SER A 12 24.44 -1.82 -27.41
CA SER A 12 23.62 -0.74 -27.92
C SER A 12 22.40 -1.37 -28.62
N ALA A 13 21.18 -1.02 -28.21
CA ALA A 13 19.98 -1.26 -29.00
C ALA A 13 18.91 -0.22 -28.69
N SER A 14 19.00 0.88 -29.44
CA SER A 14 17.94 1.81 -29.80
C SER A 14 16.58 1.11 -30.00
N LYS A 15 15.53 1.57 -29.30
CA LYS A 15 14.15 1.40 -29.77
C LYS A 15 13.31 2.63 -29.44
N ALA A 16 12.76 3.16 -30.53
CA ALA A 16 12.02 4.40 -30.75
C ALA A 16 10.76 4.61 -29.87
N PRO A 17 10.25 5.87 -29.81
CA PRO A 17 9.23 6.31 -28.86
C PRO A 17 7.83 5.76 -29.15
N ALA A 18 7.11 5.46 -28.06
CA ALA A 18 5.71 5.05 -28.07
C ALA A 18 4.81 6.19 -28.54
N SER A 19 4.00 5.86 -29.55
CA SER A 19 2.96 6.67 -30.16
C SER A 19 1.93 7.16 -29.14
N ALA A 20 1.53 8.43 -29.32
CA ALA A 20 0.40 9.04 -28.64
C ALA A 20 -0.93 8.32 -28.99
N PRO A 21 -1.88 8.23 -28.04
CA PRO A 21 -3.20 7.67 -28.30
C PRO A 21 -4.03 8.63 -29.17
N LYS A 22 -4.41 8.11 -30.34
CA LYS A 22 -5.37 8.69 -31.29
C LYS A 22 -6.77 8.67 -30.67
N ALA A 23 -7.34 9.86 -30.43
CA ALA A 23 -8.74 10.00 -30.05
C ALA A 23 -9.65 9.53 -31.21
N PRO A 24 -10.65 8.67 -30.96
CA PRO A 24 -11.71 8.45 -31.92
C PRO A 24 -12.80 9.53 -31.76
N ALA A 25 -12.82 10.44 -32.71
CA ALA A 25 -14.07 11.06 -33.14
C ALA A 25 -14.83 10.03 -33.98
N SER A 26 -16.09 9.77 -33.62
CA SER A 26 -17.23 9.73 -34.54
C SER A 26 -18.42 9.08 -33.86
N ALA A 27 -19.46 9.90 -33.76
CA ALA A 27 -20.85 9.52 -33.64
C ALA A 27 -21.18 8.28 -34.51
N SER A 28 -21.79 7.29 -33.89
CA SER A 28 -22.57 6.25 -34.58
C SER A 28 -23.96 6.28 -33.98
N GLU A 29 -24.87 6.80 -34.79
CA GLU A 29 -26.31 6.83 -34.62
C GLU A 29 -26.81 5.38 -34.49
N ALA A 30 -27.24 5.00 -33.30
CA ALA A 30 -27.84 3.69 -33.05
C ALA A 30 -29.33 3.74 -33.42
N PRO A 31 -29.86 2.75 -34.17
CA PRO A 31 -31.29 2.63 -34.42
C PRO A 31 -32.03 2.34 -33.13
N ALA A 32 -33.24 2.91 -33.01
CA ALA A 32 -34.17 2.72 -31.91
C ALA A 32 -34.30 1.22 -31.54
N SER A 33 -33.64 0.83 -30.46
CA SER A 33 -33.81 -0.47 -29.82
C SER A 33 -35.18 -0.47 -29.17
N GLU A 34 -36.08 -1.23 -29.79
CA GLU A 34 -37.35 -1.69 -29.23
C GLU A 34 -37.11 -2.14 -27.78
N ALA A 35 -37.74 -1.44 -26.84
CA ALA A 35 -37.59 -1.70 -25.42
C ALA A 35 -38.09 -3.14 -25.14
N PRO A 36 -37.25 -4.07 -24.67
CA PRO A 36 -37.74 -5.38 -24.28
C PRO A 36 -38.74 -5.19 -23.15
N ALA A 37 -39.89 -5.87 -23.30
CA ALA A 37 -40.95 -5.92 -22.32
C ALA A 37 -40.35 -6.06 -20.91
N SER A 38 -40.81 -5.17 -20.02
CA SER A 38 -40.47 -5.13 -18.60
C SER A 38 -40.78 -6.49 -17.95
N GLU A 39 -39.87 -7.44 -18.08
CA GLU A 39 -39.90 -8.72 -17.38
C GLU A 39 -39.81 -8.40 -15.89
N ALA A 40 -40.90 -8.68 -15.17
CA ALA A 40 -40.99 -8.38 -13.74
C ALA A 40 -39.76 -8.97 -13.04
N PRO A 41 -39.07 -8.21 -12.17
CA PRO A 41 -37.84 -8.67 -11.54
C PRO A 41 -38.14 -9.99 -10.82
N VAL A 42 -37.51 -11.06 -11.29
CA VAL A 42 -37.57 -12.38 -10.65
C VAL A 42 -37.21 -12.15 -9.18
N PRO A 43 -38.10 -12.50 -8.23
CA PRO A 43 -37.79 -12.31 -6.81
C PRO A 43 -36.53 -13.12 -6.52
N VAL A 44 -35.43 -12.42 -6.26
CA VAL A 44 -34.17 -13.04 -5.87
C VAL A 44 -34.49 -13.77 -4.56
N PRO A 45 -34.35 -15.11 -4.50
CA PRO A 45 -34.61 -15.84 -3.27
C PRO A 45 -33.72 -15.26 -2.19
N VAL A 46 -34.35 -14.73 -1.14
CA VAL A 46 -33.63 -14.24 0.05
C VAL A 46 -33.00 -15.48 0.68
N PRO A 47 -31.67 -15.56 0.79
CA PRO A 47 -31.03 -16.71 1.41
C PRO A 47 -31.53 -16.84 2.86
N ASP A 48 -31.84 -18.06 3.27
CA ASP A 48 -32.22 -18.37 4.65
C ASP A 48 -31.18 -17.82 5.63
N PRO A 49 -31.59 -17.38 6.83
CA PRO A 49 -30.67 -16.86 7.81
C PRO A 49 -29.57 -17.90 8.10
N PRO A 50 -28.30 -17.48 8.14
CA PRO A 50 -27.17 -18.39 8.33
C PRO A 50 -27.35 -19.23 9.60
N ASP A 51 -27.03 -20.52 9.51
CA ASP A 51 -27.04 -21.44 10.64
C ASP A 51 -26.30 -20.85 11.84
N ALA A 52 -26.88 -20.95 13.04
CA ALA A 52 -26.30 -20.37 14.25
C ALA A 52 -24.86 -20.87 14.51
N ALA A 53 -24.57 -22.13 14.14
CA ALA A 53 -23.25 -22.73 14.23
C ALA A 53 -22.22 -22.05 13.29
N TRP A 54 -22.63 -21.73 12.06
CA TRP A 54 -21.80 -20.98 11.11
C TRP A 54 -21.54 -19.55 11.61
N ALA A 55 -22.58 -18.85 12.08
CA ALA A 55 -22.43 -17.51 12.62
C ALA A 55 -21.45 -17.47 13.81
N GLN A 56 -21.51 -18.46 14.70
CA GLN A 56 -20.59 -18.59 15.83
C GLN A 56 -19.15 -18.88 15.39
N ALA A 57 -18.96 -19.75 14.38
CA ALA A 57 -17.65 -20.04 13.82
C ALA A 57 -17.03 -18.78 13.20
N VAL A 58 -17.79 -18.05 12.36
CA VAL A 58 -17.34 -16.80 11.75
C VAL A 58 -17.00 -15.75 12.80
N ALA A 59 -17.82 -15.60 13.84
CA ALA A 59 -17.54 -14.69 14.95
C ALA A 59 -16.23 -15.06 15.68
N SER A 60 -15.98 -16.35 15.89
CA SER A 60 -14.76 -16.85 16.53
C SER A 60 -13.53 -16.63 15.66
N CYS A 61 -13.60 -16.98 14.37
CA CYS A 61 -12.54 -16.72 13.39
C CYS A 61 -12.23 -15.21 13.31
N ARG A 62 -13.25 -14.35 13.24
CA ARG A 62 -13.10 -12.88 13.25
C ARG A 62 -12.42 -12.39 14.51
N GLY A 63 -12.78 -12.91 15.69
CA GLY A 63 -12.14 -12.58 16.95
C GLY A 63 -10.63 -12.86 16.94
N ILE A 64 -10.22 -13.99 16.39
CA ILE A 64 -8.79 -14.36 16.26
C ILE A 64 -8.07 -13.41 15.29
N VAL A 65 -8.65 -13.16 14.12
CA VAL A 65 -8.06 -12.28 13.10
C VAL A 65 -7.95 -10.83 13.60
N ASP A 66 -8.96 -10.35 14.33
CA ASP A 66 -8.98 -9.00 14.88
C ASP A 66 -7.99 -8.83 16.04
N ALA A 67 -7.68 -9.88 16.80
CA ALA A 67 -6.69 -9.84 17.86
C ALA A 67 -5.25 -9.90 17.31
N GLU A 68 -4.99 -10.73 16.30
CA GLU A 68 -3.63 -11.02 15.84
C GLU A 68 -3.21 -10.19 14.62
N VAL A 69 -4.08 -10.10 13.61
CA VAL A 69 -3.70 -9.57 12.29
C VAL A 69 -3.97 -8.07 12.18
N ARG A 70 -5.10 -7.58 12.69
CA ARG A 70 -5.45 -6.15 12.61
C ARG A 70 -4.46 -5.24 13.34
N PRO A 71 -4.03 -5.51 14.59
CA PRO A 71 -3.09 -4.65 15.28
C PRO A 71 -1.73 -4.62 14.59
N LEU A 72 -1.33 -5.74 13.99
CA LEU A 72 -0.12 -5.84 13.19
C LEU A 72 -0.21 -4.93 11.96
N ARG A 73 -1.28 -5.04 11.17
CA ARG A 73 -1.55 -4.15 10.03
C ARG A 73 -1.54 -2.67 10.43
N ASP A 74 -2.20 -2.32 11.53
CA ASP A 74 -2.28 -0.94 12.01
C ASP A 74 -0.93 -0.37 12.47
N ARG A 75 -0.03 -1.21 13.01
CA ARG A 75 1.35 -0.80 13.32
C ARG A 75 2.12 -0.52 12.03
N TYR A 76 1.99 -1.37 11.00
CA TYR A 76 2.62 -1.14 9.70
C TYR A 76 2.10 0.13 9.03
N ARG A 77 0.77 0.33 9.02
CA ARG A 77 0.13 1.54 8.48
C ARG A 77 0.57 2.82 9.20
N ARG A 78 0.63 2.80 10.53
CA ARG A 78 1.13 3.94 11.34
C ARG A 78 2.60 4.23 11.10
N ARG A 79 3.42 3.19 10.89
CA ARG A 79 4.83 3.38 10.55
C ARG A 79 4.95 3.96 9.13
N ALA A 80 4.21 3.42 8.16
CA ALA A 80 4.16 3.91 6.78
C ALA A 80 3.73 5.39 6.68
N SER A 81 2.73 5.82 7.47
CA SER A 81 2.26 7.21 7.44
C SER A 81 3.27 8.20 8.04
N ARG A 82 4.03 7.81 9.07
CA ARG A 82 5.12 8.64 9.61
C ARG A 82 6.17 8.96 8.56
N HIS A 83 6.49 8.01 7.68
CA HIS A 83 7.45 8.24 6.59
C HIS A 83 6.97 9.32 5.61
N GLN A 84 5.66 9.37 5.30
CA GLN A 84 5.11 10.44 4.46
C GLN A 84 5.18 11.81 5.15
N LEU A 85 4.95 11.87 6.47
CA LEU A 85 5.06 13.11 7.22
C LEU A 85 6.49 13.65 7.18
N PHE A 86 7.49 12.80 7.42
CA PHE A 86 8.91 13.22 7.38
C PHE A 86 9.32 13.72 6.00
N TYR A 87 8.90 13.06 4.92
CA TYR A 87 9.17 13.53 3.56
C TYR A 87 8.55 14.90 3.29
N ARG A 88 7.31 15.12 3.72
CA ARG A 88 6.64 16.42 3.59
C ARG A 88 7.34 17.48 4.43
N LEU A 89 7.76 17.15 5.65
CA LEU A 89 8.47 18.06 6.54
C LEU A 89 9.86 18.44 6.01
N SER A 90 10.62 17.51 5.43
CA SER A 90 11.93 17.82 4.85
C SER A 90 11.80 18.72 3.61
N GLY A 91 10.81 18.46 2.75
CA GLY A 91 10.51 19.31 1.61
C GLY A 91 10.11 20.72 2.05
N LEU A 92 9.20 20.82 3.03
CA LEU A 92 8.77 22.10 3.59
C LEU A 92 9.94 22.85 4.24
N ALA A 93 10.77 22.17 5.02
CA ALA A 93 11.96 22.76 5.64
C ALA A 93 12.94 23.31 4.58
N THR A 94 13.15 22.58 3.49
CA THR A 94 14.01 23.04 2.37
C THR A 94 13.44 24.29 1.72
N LEU A 95 12.11 24.35 1.52
CA LEU A 95 11.43 25.50 0.94
C LEU A 95 11.51 26.72 1.86
N LEU A 96 11.28 26.53 3.16
CA LEU A 96 11.45 27.58 4.17
C LEU A 96 12.88 28.11 4.19
N LEU A 97 13.88 27.22 4.05
CA LEU A 97 15.27 27.60 4.00
C LEU A 97 15.60 28.40 2.73
N ALA A 98 15.10 27.96 1.57
CA ALA A 98 15.27 28.67 0.30
C ALA A 98 14.64 30.07 0.32
N VAL A 99 13.47 30.22 0.93
CA VAL A 99 12.79 31.52 1.11
C VAL A 99 13.47 32.38 2.18
N SER A 100 14.07 31.77 3.20
CA SER A 100 14.78 32.51 4.26
C SER A 100 16.03 33.23 3.73
N LEU A 101 16.70 32.69 2.72
CA LEU A 101 17.92 33.26 2.12
C LEU A 101 17.74 34.69 1.59
N PRO A 102 16.80 34.97 0.67
CA PRO A 102 16.56 36.34 0.21
C PRO A 102 16.03 37.25 1.31
N LEU A 103 15.27 36.71 2.27
CA LEU A 103 14.80 37.48 3.43
C LEU A 103 15.97 37.96 4.30
N LEU A 104 16.95 37.08 4.57
CA LEU A 104 18.17 37.41 5.29
C LEU A 104 19.06 38.39 4.51
N ALA A 105 19.06 38.32 3.18
CA ALA A 105 19.88 39.20 2.34
C ALA A 105 19.37 40.66 2.34
N GLY A 106 18.06 40.86 2.48
CA GLY A 106 17.45 42.20 2.46
C GLY A 106 17.50 42.94 3.81
N LEU A 107 17.63 42.22 4.92
CA LEU A 107 17.58 42.80 6.26
C LEU A 107 19.00 43.08 6.80
N ARG A 108 19.30 44.34 7.14
CA ARG A 108 20.53 44.71 7.84
C ARG A 108 20.34 44.53 9.35
N PHE A 109 20.78 43.39 9.87
CA PHE A 109 20.77 43.08 11.31
C PHE A 109 22.18 42.93 11.87
N ASP A 110 22.37 43.30 13.15
CA ASP A 110 23.62 43.12 13.90
C ASP A 110 23.98 41.64 14.17
N HIS A 111 23.06 40.69 13.96
CA HIS A 111 23.26 39.27 14.28
C HIS A 111 23.24 38.33 13.05
N ARG A 112 23.63 38.85 11.89
CA ARG A 112 23.67 38.10 10.61
C ARG A 112 24.44 36.80 10.70
N ASP A 113 25.60 36.79 11.36
CA ASP A 113 26.48 35.62 11.42
C ASP A 113 25.81 34.44 12.14
N VAL A 114 25.03 34.72 13.18
CA VAL A 114 24.26 33.69 13.90
C VAL A 114 23.21 33.08 12.96
N ALA A 115 22.47 33.91 12.24
CA ALA A 115 21.43 33.43 11.33
C ALA A 115 22.01 32.58 10.18
N LEU A 116 23.17 32.98 9.63
CA LEU A 116 23.88 32.19 8.62
C LEU A 116 24.37 30.85 9.17
N SER A 117 24.88 30.81 10.41
CA SER A 117 25.29 29.56 11.03
C SER A 117 24.11 28.60 11.25
N VAL A 118 22.97 29.11 11.69
CA VAL A 118 21.73 28.33 11.86
C VAL A 118 21.25 27.77 10.53
N VAL A 119 21.24 28.58 9.47
CA VAL A 119 20.88 28.11 8.11
C VAL A 119 21.83 27.01 7.64
N GLY A 120 23.14 27.20 7.81
CA GLY A 120 24.15 26.19 7.45
C GLY A 120 23.98 24.87 8.20
N VAL A 121 23.74 24.93 9.51
CA VAL A 121 23.44 23.75 10.34
C VAL A 121 22.15 23.07 9.86
N CYS A 122 21.09 23.83 9.58
CA CYS A 122 19.86 23.29 9.02
C CYS A 122 20.09 22.56 7.68
N VAL A 123 20.86 23.15 6.75
CA VAL A 123 21.22 22.49 5.48
C VAL A 123 21.98 21.20 5.75
N ALA A 124 23.00 21.23 6.62
CA ALA A 124 23.82 20.06 6.92
C ALA A 124 22.99 18.93 7.55
N VAL A 125 22.11 19.26 8.51
CA VAL A 125 21.18 18.32 9.13
C VAL A 125 20.22 17.75 8.10
N LEU A 126 19.60 18.58 7.25
CA LEU A 126 18.69 18.12 6.18
C LEU A 126 19.38 17.22 5.17
N THR A 127 20.62 17.54 4.80
CA THR A 127 21.43 16.77 3.86
C THR A 127 21.84 15.42 4.46
N GLY A 128 22.32 15.42 5.71
CA GLY A 128 22.62 14.20 6.45
C GLY A 128 21.38 13.33 6.63
N LEU A 129 20.24 13.93 6.98
CA LEU A 129 18.97 13.22 7.15
C LEU A 129 18.40 12.69 5.82
N ARG A 130 18.75 13.30 4.69
CA ARG A 130 18.42 12.81 3.35
C ARG A 130 19.29 11.61 2.97
N GLU A 131 20.58 11.65 3.29
CA GLU A 131 21.54 10.60 2.90
C GLU A 131 21.48 9.38 3.81
N PHE A 132 21.38 9.57 5.13
CA PHE A 132 21.29 8.47 6.11
C PHE A 132 20.07 7.59 5.94
N TYR A 133 19.10 8.11 5.23
CA TYR A 133 17.75 7.67 5.32
C TYR A 133 17.39 7.51 3.85
N ARG A 134 17.79 6.37 3.28
CA ARG A 134 17.28 5.86 2.00
C ARG A 134 15.77 5.57 2.17
N TRP A 135 14.99 6.62 2.48
CA TRP A 135 13.58 6.62 2.87
C TRP A 135 12.73 5.95 1.81
N ASP A 136 13.16 6.00 0.55
CA ASP A 136 12.45 5.43 -0.59
C ASP A 136 12.51 3.89 -0.60
N GLU A 137 13.64 3.30 -0.23
CA GLU A 137 13.77 1.84 -0.11
C GLU A 137 13.00 1.30 1.09
N VAL A 138 13.07 1.97 2.24
CA VAL A 138 12.34 1.54 3.44
C VAL A 138 10.84 1.73 3.26
N GLY A 139 10.41 2.83 2.64
CA GLY A 139 9.01 3.13 2.38
C GLY A 139 8.37 2.17 1.37
N SER A 140 9.07 1.83 0.29
CA SER A 140 8.57 0.87 -0.70
C SER A 140 8.45 -0.55 -0.15
N ARG A 141 9.39 -1.00 0.68
CA ARG A 141 9.31 -2.30 1.37
C ARG A 141 8.12 -2.37 2.33
N LEU A 142 7.94 -1.35 3.17
CA LEU A 142 6.80 -1.30 4.09
C LEU A 142 5.46 -1.33 3.36
N ARG A 143 5.33 -0.59 2.26
CA ARG A 143 4.11 -0.60 1.43
C ARG A 143 3.85 -1.97 0.82
N ARG A 144 4.89 -2.66 0.34
CA ARG A 144 4.74 -4.04 -0.17
C ARG A 144 4.23 -4.98 0.92
N THR A 145 4.74 -4.88 2.15
CA THR A 145 4.24 -5.70 3.27
C THR A 145 2.82 -5.35 3.68
N GLU A 146 2.47 -4.06 3.71
CA GLU A 146 1.11 -3.60 4.02
C GLU A 146 0.12 -4.10 2.98
N ASN A 147 0.49 -4.02 1.70
CA ASN A 147 -0.32 -4.54 0.60
C ASN A 147 -0.46 -6.06 0.68
N ALA A 148 0.62 -6.80 0.97
CA ALA A 148 0.59 -8.25 1.13
C ALA A 148 -0.29 -8.69 2.30
N LEU A 149 -0.24 -7.99 3.44
CA LEU A 149 -1.12 -8.26 4.59
C LEU A 149 -2.58 -7.93 4.28
N SER A 150 -2.83 -6.83 3.56
CA SER A 150 -4.17 -6.43 3.16
C SER A 150 -4.78 -7.39 2.15
N ASP A 151 -3.98 -7.86 1.19
CA ASP A 151 -4.37 -8.88 0.22
C ASP A 151 -4.70 -10.22 0.90
N ALA A 152 -3.84 -10.67 1.83
CA ALA A 152 -4.11 -11.89 2.59
C ALA A 152 -5.42 -11.80 3.40
N LEU A 153 -5.68 -10.65 4.04
CA LEU A 153 -6.94 -10.40 4.75
C LEU A 153 -8.15 -10.40 3.81
N LEU A 154 -8.06 -9.75 2.65
CA LEU A 154 -9.14 -9.72 1.67
C LEU A 154 -9.44 -11.13 1.13
N ARG A 155 -8.40 -11.93 0.84
CA ARG A 155 -8.57 -13.33 0.42
C ARG A 155 -9.26 -14.16 1.50
N TRP A 156 -8.91 -13.96 2.76
CA TRP A 156 -9.61 -14.61 3.87
C TRP A 156 -11.07 -14.16 4.00
N GLU A 157 -11.35 -12.86 3.90
CA GLU A 157 -12.73 -12.33 3.94
C GLU A 157 -13.58 -12.91 2.81
N LEU A 158 -13.03 -13.05 1.61
CA LEU A 158 -13.66 -13.71 0.48
C LEU A 158 -13.89 -15.21 0.76
N ALA A 159 -12.87 -15.94 1.21
CA ALA A 159 -13.01 -17.37 1.52
C ALA A 159 -14.06 -17.66 2.60
N VAL A 160 -14.16 -16.80 3.61
CA VAL A 160 -15.21 -16.89 4.64
C VAL A 160 -16.58 -16.55 4.07
N SER A 161 -16.66 -15.60 3.13
CA SER A 161 -17.93 -15.23 2.48
C SER A 161 -18.42 -16.28 1.49
N ASP A 162 -17.51 -16.97 0.80
CA ASP A 162 -17.80 -18.05 -0.14
C ASP A 162 -18.13 -19.36 0.57
N GLY A 163 -17.61 -19.56 1.79
CA GLY A 163 -17.85 -20.73 2.64
C GLY A 163 -19.26 -20.81 3.25
N VAL A 164 -20.22 -19.99 2.79
CA VAL A 164 -21.62 -20.09 3.21
C VAL A 164 -22.11 -21.51 2.89
N PRO A 165 -22.57 -22.28 3.89
CA PRO A 165 -22.81 -23.71 3.72
C PRO A 165 -23.95 -23.94 2.72
N ALA A 166 -23.62 -24.46 1.53
CA ALA A 166 -24.60 -24.70 0.49
C ALA A 166 -25.32 -26.07 0.60
N ALA A 167 -24.96 -26.93 1.55
CA ALA A 167 -25.61 -28.24 1.72
C ALA A 167 -25.27 -28.97 3.03
N ASP A 168 -24.10 -28.70 3.63
CA ASP A 168 -23.61 -29.41 4.81
C ASP A 168 -23.29 -28.44 5.96
N PRO A 169 -24.04 -28.49 7.08
CA PRO A 169 -23.86 -27.59 8.21
C PRO A 169 -22.53 -27.76 8.94
N GLU A 170 -21.82 -28.90 8.79
CA GLU A 170 -20.49 -29.08 9.37
C GLU A 170 -19.36 -28.52 8.50
N GLN A 171 -19.57 -28.39 7.19
CA GLN A 171 -18.53 -27.95 6.25
C GLN A 171 -18.23 -26.46 6.37
N GLY A 172 -19.24 -25.63 6.63
CA GLY A 172 -19.08 -24.19 6.81
C GLY A 172 -18.07 -23.85 7.91
N PRO A 173 -18.30 -24.25 9.18
CA PRO A 173 -17.38 -23.99 10.28
C PRO A 173 -15.95 -24.47 10.00
N ARG A 174 -15.79 -25.67 9.43
CA ARG A 174 -14.46 -26.20 9.07
C ARG A 174 -13.76 -25.33 8.03
N ALA A 175 -14.47 -24.89 7.00
CA ALA A 175 -13.91 -24.00 5.98
C ALA A 175 -13.42 -22.67 6.58
N CYS A 176 -14.16 -22.09 7.54
CA CYS A 176 -13.72 -20.88 8.26
C CYS A 176 -12.39 -21.08 8.99
N TYR A 177 -12.27 -22.18 9.75
CA TYR A 177 -11.04 -22.47 10.49
C TYR A 177 -9.85 -22.70 9.57
N THR A 178 -10.03 -23.48 8.50
CA THR A 178 -8.98 -23.71 7.50
C THR A 178 -8.52 -22.41 6.85
N ALA A 179 -9.46 -21.53 6.46
CA ALA A 179 -9.12 -20.23 5.88
C ALA A 179 -8.36 -19.35 6.89
N THR A 180 -8.77 -19.35 8.17
CA THR A 180 -8.07 -18.61 9.22
C THR A 180 -6.66 -19.16 9.47
N GLU A 181 -6.47 -20.48 9.46
CA GLU A 181 -5.15 -21.09 9.60
C GLU A 181 -4.21 -20.74 8.44
N GLU A 182 -4.72 -20.77 7.20
CA GLU A 182 -3.98 -20.37 6.01
C GLU A 182 -3.56 -18.88 6.08
N LEU A 183 -4.47 -18.01 6.52
CA LEU A 183 -4.19 -16.60 6.77
C LEU A 183 -3.07 -16.43 7.79
N LEU A 184 -3.16 -17.09 8.94
CA LEU A 184 -2.14 -16.98 10.00
C LEU A 184 -0.78 -17.49 9.53
N THR A 185 -0.76 -18.56 8.75
CA THR A 185 0.47 -19.10 8.14
C THR A 185 1.09 -18.10 7.17
N THR A 186 0.27 -17.48 6.32
CA THR A 186 0.71 -16.43 5.39
C THR A 186 1.27 -15.21 6.14
N VAL A 187 0.59 -14.76 7.19
CA VAL A 187 1.03 -13.62 8.02
C VAL A 187 2.37 -13.91 8.69
N ARG A 188 2.58 -15.13 9.21
CA ARG A 188 3.87 -15.56 9.78
C ARG A 188 4.98 -15.55 8.73
N ALA A 189 4.73 -16.10 7.55
CA ALA A 189 5.69 -16.11 6.45
C ALA A 189 6.09 -14.68 6.02
N ILE A 190 5.12 -13.75 5.93
CA ILE A 190 5.39 -12.33 5.65
C ILE A 190 6.29 -11.74 6.73
N ARG A 191 6.04 -12.04 8.00
CA ARG A 191 6.82 -11.52 9.12
C ARG A 191 8.26 -12.07 9.12
N ASP A 192 8.43 -13.35 8.84
CA ASP A 192 9.75 -13.99 8.83
C ASP A 192 10.61 -13.49 7.66
N ALA A 193 9.98 -13.25 6.50
CA ALA A 193 10.63 -12.60 5.36
C ALA A 193 11.11 -11.17 5.67
N GLN A 194 10.47 -10.48 6.62
CA GLN A 194 10.94 -9.17 7.09
C GLN A 194 12.09 -9.27 8.10
N ALA A 195 12.15 -10.34 8.91
CA ALA A 195 13.22 -10.53 9.88
C ALA A 195 14.55 -10.92 9.22
N ALA A 196 14.50 -11.54 8.04
CA ALA A 196 15.67 -11.97 7.28
C ALA A 196 16.26 -10.88 6.35
N ALA A 197 15.62 -9.72 6.24
CA ALA A 197 15.96 -8.64 5.30
C ALA A 197 16.61 -7.43 5.98
#